data_AF-A0A9W6U818-F1
#
_entry.id   AF-A0A9W6U818-F1
#
_cell.length_a   1.000
_cell.length_b   1.000
_cell.length_c   1.000
_cell.angle_alpha   90.00
_cell.angle_beta   90.00
_cell.angle_gamma   90.00
#
_symmetry.space_group_name_H-M   'P 1'
#
loop_
_entity.id
_entity.type
_entity.pdbx_description
1 polymer ?
#
loop_
_entity_poly.entity_id
_entity_poly.type
_entity_poly.pdbx_seq_one_letter_code
_entity_poly.pdbx_strand_id
1 'polypeptide(L)'
;MHMECNRLAGVVLHLLLLLLVVALPVNERQRCLWCSCIDWETHAQRLSAEGQFHEFYKMSYESFMALADTLEPYLPVDEKQSRNKTGISPITHINKLQMCLRWLSGGSYHDVRTNSGVSVAAFYASIHQVVDAIIVHPDLQLHFSRTLTAQRQATKSFKNLSSG
;
A
#
# COMPACT_ATOMS: atom_id res chain seq x y z
N MET A 1 57.71 14.46 35.60
CA MET A 1 56.48 13.67 35.86
C MET A 1 55.16 14.36 35.48
N HIS A 2 55.15 15.66 35.08
CA HIS A 2 53.89 16.37 34.78
C HIS A 2 53.38 16.22 33.33
N MET A 3 54.25 15.79 32.39
CA MET A 3 53.97 15.73 30.95
C MET A 3 53.35 14.38 30.50
N GLU A 4 53.69 13.29 31.18
CA GLU A 4 53.14 11.94 30.96
C GLU A 4 51.67 11.84 31.39
N CYS A 5 51.30 12.52 32.49
CA CYS A 5 49.93 12.55 33.01
C CYS A 5 48.96 13.23 32.03
N ASN A 6 49.41 14.30 31.35
CA ASN A 6 48.59 15.03 30.38
C ASN A 6 48.39 14.24 29.08
N ARG A 7 49.37 13.43 28.67
CA ARG A 7 49.25 12.51 27.53
C ARG A 7 48.29 11.36 27.82
N LEU A 8 48.40 10.76 29.01
CA LEU A 8 47.47 9.71 29.45
C LEU A 8 46.04 10.24 29.56
N ALA A 9 45.84 11.44 30.13
CA ALA A 9 44.53 12.09 30.19
C ALA A 9 43.94 12.34 28.80
N GLY A 10 44.76 12.79 27.84
CA GLY A 10 44.34 12.98 26.45
C GLY A 10 43.93 11.68 25.74
N VAL A 11 44.67 10.59 25.96
CA VAL A 11 44.34 9.27 25.39
C VAL A 11 43.06 8.72 26.00
N VAL A 12 42.87 8.84 27.32
CA VAL A 12 41.64 8.42 27.99
C VAL A 12 40.44 9.24 27.51
N LEU A 13 40.60 10.56 27.36
CA LEU A 13 39.55 11.43 26.83
C LEU A 13 39.15 11.05 25.39
N HIS A 14 40.14 10.74 24.53
CA HIS A 14 39.89 10.29 23.17
C HIS A 14 39.22 8.91 23.12
N LEU A 15 39.63 7.97 23.97
CA LEU A 15 38.99 6.65 24.08
C LEU A 15 37.55 6.76 24.58
N LEU A 16 37.29 7.64 25.55
CA LEU A 16 35.94 7.92 26.05
C LEU A 16 35.06 8.56 24.97
N LEU A 17 35.60 9.50 24.19
CA LEU A 17 34.89 10.12 23.05
C LEU A 17 34.58 9.10 21.95
N LEU A 18 35.52 8.20 21.63
CA LEU A 18 35.30 7.11 20.66
C LEU A 18 34.24 6.13 21.16
N LEU A 19 34.29 5.74 22.44
CA LEU A 19 33.25 4.92 23.07
C LEU A 19 31.88 5.60 23.01
N LEU A 20 31.81 6.91 23.25
CA LEU A 20 30.58 7.69 23.12
C LEU A 20 30.06 7.70 21.69
N VAL A 21 30.91 7.89 20.67
CA VAL A 21 30.48 7.88 19.26
C VAL A 21 30.01 6.49 18.81
N VAL A 22 30.66 5.41 19.29
CA VAL A 22 30.27 4.03 18.98
C VAL A 22 29.00 3.61 19.75
N ALA A 23 28.83 4.09 20.98
CA ALA A 23 27.66 3.81 21.82
C ALA A 23 26.46 4.70 21.52
N LEU A 24 26.66 5.85 20.87
CA LEU A 24 25.58 6.61 20.28
C LEU A 24 24.97 5.74 19.18
N PRO A 25 23.70 5.33 19.30
CA PRO A 25 23.05 4.68 18.19
C PRO A 25 23.01 5.70 17.05
N VAL A 26 23.86 5.54 16.03
CA VAL A 26 23.67 6.16 14.71
C VAL A 26 22.44 5.51 14.12
N ASN A 27 21.29 5.89 14.67
CA ASN A 27 19.99 5.56 14.14
C ASN A 27 19.28 6.88 13.84
N GLU A 28 19.92 7.69 13.01
CA GLU A 28 19.24 8.65 12.15
C GLU A 28 18.55 7.93 10.97
N ARG A 29 18.04 6.71 11.18
CA ARG A 29 16.95 6.21 10.35
C ARG A 29 15.71 6.93 10.82
N GLN A 30 15.62 8.17 10.38
CA GLN A 30 14.46 9.03 10.39
C GLN A 30 13.24 8.16 10.51
N ARG A 31 12.72 8.11 11.75
CA ARG A 31 11.58 7.31 12.20
C ARG A 31 10.66 7.24 11.01
N CYS A 32 10.51 6.06 10.38
CA CYS A 32 9.44 5.84 9.40
C CYS A 32 8.22 6.41 10.12
N LEU A 33 7.79 7.61 9.71
CA LEU A 33 6.75 8.35 10.39
C LEU A 33 5.64 7.34 10.56
N TRP A 34 5.27 7.09 11.82
CA TRP A 34 4.36 6.03 12.23
C TRP A 34 3.15 6.01 11.29
N CYS A 35 3.25 5.22 10.24
CA CYS A 35 2.25 5.14 9.20
C CYS A 35 1.53 3.84 9.51
N SER A 36 0.52 3.93 10.37
CA SER A 36 -0.40 2.81 10.56
C SER A 36 -1.14 2.59 9.24
N CYS A 37 -0.98 1.41 8.66
CA CYS A 37 -1.83 1.02 7.54
C CYS A 37 -3.28 1.07 8.00
N ILE A 38 -4.18 1.45 7.09
CA ILE A 38 -5.60 1.50 7.40
C ILE A 38 -6.03 0.12 7.90
N ASP A 39 -6.66 0.08 9.07
CA ASP A 39 -7.35 -1.11 9.52
C ASP A 39 -8.54 -1.32 8.58
N TRP A 40 -8.37 -2.28 7.68
CA TRP A 40 -9.34 -2.57 6.64
C TRP A 40 -10.70 -2.91 7.23
N GLU A 41 -10.74 -3.72 8.29
CA GLU A 41 -11.99 -4.20 8.85
C GLU A 41 -12.81 -3.03 9.40
N THR A 42 -12.19 -2.22 10.25
CA THR A 42 -12.82 -1.00 10.80
C THR A 42 -13.25 -0.04 9.69
N HIS A 43 -12.41 0.15 8.65
CA HIS A 43 -12.73 1.03 7.54
C HIS A 43 -13.90 0.54 6.69
N ALA A 44 -13.89 -0.75 6.33
CA ALA A 44 -14.92 -1.36 5.51
C ALA A 44 -16.26 -1.41 6.26
N GLN A 45 -16.26 -1.79 7.55
CA GLN A 45 -17.46 -1.79 8.38
C GLN A 45 -18.08 -0.38 8.47
N ARG A 46 -17.25 0.65 8.67
CA ARG A 46 -17.72 2.04 8.68
C ARG A 46 -18.36 2.43 7.35
N LEU A 47 -17.68 2.19 6.23
CA LEU A 47 -18.21 2.53 4.90
C LEU A 47 -19.49 1.78 4.55
N SER A 48 -19.58 0.51 4.96
CA SER A 48 -20.78 -0.32 4.80
C SER A 48 -21.94 0.23 5.64
N ALA A 49 -21.69 0.62 6.90
CA ALA A 49 -22.69 1.23 7.77
C ALA A 49 -23.16 2.59 7.27
N GLU A 50 -22.27 3.39 6.67
CA GLU A 50 -22.59 4.69 6.07
C GLU A 50 -23.24 4.57 4.66
N GLY A 51 -23.34 3.35 4.10
CA GLY A 51 -23.82 3.13 2.73
C GLY A 51 -22.91 3.71 1.65
N GLN A 52 -21.65 4.00 1.97
CA GLN A 52 -20.68 4.68 1.09
C GLN A 52 -19.70 3.71 0.42
N PHE A 53 -19.72 2.43 0.78
CA PHE A 53 -18.77 1.45 0.23
C PHE A 53 -18.80 1.41 -1.31
N HIS A 54 -20.02 1.39 -1.89
CA HIS A 54 -20.19 1.40 -3.34
C HIS A 54 -19.62 2.67 -3.98
N GLU A 55 -19.74 3.83 -3.34
CA GLU A 55 -19.19 5.06 -3.91
C GLU A 55 -17.66 5.10 -3.90
N PHE A 56 -17.05 4.50 -2.89
CA PHE A 56 -15.59 4.43 -2.76
C PHE A 56 -14.95 3.44 -3.75
N TYR A 57 -15.52 2.26 -3.88
CA TYR A 57 -14.90 1.14 -4.59
C TYR A 57 -15.64 0.72 -5.87
N LYS A 58 -16.79 1.35 -6.18
CA LYS A 58 -17.64 1.08 -7.35
C LYS A 58 -18.13 -0.37 -7.44
N MET A 59 -18.19 -1.05 -6.29
CA MET A 59 -18.70 -2.41 -6.11
C MET A 59 -19.19 -2.61 -4.67
N SER A 60 -19.94 -3.68 -4.41
CA SER A 60 -20.35 -4.03 -3.04
C SER A 60 -19.18 -4.56 -2.21
N TYR A 61 -19.33 -4.60 -0.90
CA TYR A 61 -18.32 -5.19 0.00
C TYR A 61 -18.07 -6.67 -0.31
N GLU A 62 -19.14 -7.42 -0.58
CA GLU A 62 -19.06 -8.84 -0.92
C GLU A 62 -18.31 -9.04 -2.24
N SER A 63 -18.57 -8.20 -3.23
CA SER A 63 -17.86 -8.23 -4.52
C SER A 63 -16.38 -7.89 -4.35
N PHE A 64 -16.07 -6.93 -3.48
CA PHE A 64 -14.69 -6.57 -3.15
C PHE A 64 -13.96 -7.75 -2.50
N MET A 65 -14.56 -8.38 -1.48
CA MET A 65 -13.93 -9.51 -0.79
C MET A 65 -13.76 -10.72 -1.71
N ALA A 66 -14.77 -11.02 -2.55
CA ALA A 66 -14.65 -12.07 -3.56
C ALA A 66 -13.49 -11.80 -4.53
N LEU A 67 -13.29 -10.54 -4.94
CA LEU A 67 -12.14 -10.16 -5.76
C LEU A 67 -10.82 -10.26 -4.99
N ALA A 68 -10.79 -9.87 -3.72
CA ALA A 68 -9.60 -9.99 -2.87
C ALA A 68 -9.15 -11.44 -2.74
N ASP A 69 -10.08 -12.35 -2.44
CA ASP A 69 -9.83 -13.79 -2.33
C ASP A 69 -9.35 -14.38 -3.67
N THR A 70 -9.96 -13.95 -4.77
CA THR A 70 -9.57 -14.36 -6.14
C THR A 70 -8.12 -13.95 -6.46
N LEU A 71 -7.70 -12.78 -6.01
CA LEU A 71 -6.38 -12.21 -6.33
C LEU A 71 -5.30 -12.56 -5.28
N GLU A 72 -5.67 -13.08 -4.10
CA GLU A 72 -4.73 -13.41 -3.03
C GLU A 72 -3.52 -14.25 -3.50
N PRO A 73 -3.70 -15.33 -4.30
CA PRO A 73 -2.57 -16.15 -4.77
C PRO A 73 -1.58 -15.40 -5.67
N TYR A 74 -2.03 -14.31 -6.29
CA TYR A 74 -1.25 -13.49 -7.23
C TYR A 74 -0.61 -12.27 -6.56
N LEU A 75 -0.97 -11.99 -5.29
CA LEU A 75 -0.54 -10.80 -4.55
C LEU A 75 0.28 -11.17 -3.31
N PRO A 76 1.47 -11.79 -3.48
CA PRO A 76 2.25 -12.28 -2.36
C PRO A 76 2.61 -11.15 -1.38
N VAL A 77 2.53 -11.49 -0.10
CA VAL A 77 2.90 -10.61 1.01
C VAL A 77 4.33 -10.94 1.42
N ASP A 78 5.26 -9.99 1.19
CA ASP A 78 6.66 -10.15 1.64
C ASP A 78 6.79 -9.74 3.11
N GLU A 79 6.39 -10.65 4.00
CA GLU A 79 6.44 -10.43 5.45
C GLU A 79 7.87 -10.16 5.96
N LYS A 80 8.85 -10.83 5.34
CA LYS A 80 10.26 -10.73 5.71
C LYS A 80 10.80 -9.35 5.38
N GLN A 81 10.49 -8.83 4.19
CA GLN A 81 10.88 -7.48 3.81
C GLN A 81 10.20 -6.41 4.68
N SER A 82 8.92 -6.56 5.01
CA SER A 82 8.23 -5.60 5.88
C SER A 82 8.86 -5.54 7.27
N ARG A 83 9.03 -6.71 7.91
CA ARG A 83 9.61 -6.81 9.25
C ARG A 83 11.02 -6.26 9.31
N ASN A 84 11.85 -6.55 8.30
CA ASN A 84 13.25 -6.14 8.27
C ASN A 84 13.45 -4.65 7.94
N LYS A 85 12.54 -4.01 7.19
CA LYS A 85 12.69 -2.61 6.76
C LYS A 85 12.07 -1.61 7.72
N THR A 86 10.92 -1.91 8.33
CA THR A 86 10.11 -0.90 9.03
C THR A 86 9.62 -1.34 10.41
N GLY A 87 9.59 -2.64 10.71
CA GLY A 87 8.93 -3.15 11.91
C GLY A 87 7.40 -2.98 11.91
N ILE A 88 6.82 -2.62 10.77
CA ILE A 88 5.37 -2.41 10.57
C ILE A 88 4.75 -3.68 9.98
N SER A 89 3.45 -3.90 10.24
CA SER A 89 2.65 -4.92 9.59
C SER A 89 2.80 -4.85 8.07
N PRO A 90 2.93 -6.00 7.38
CA PRO A 90 3.10 -6.02 5.94
C PRO A 90 1.86 -5.48 5.21
N ILE A 91 2.08 -4.90 4.03
CA ILE A 91 0.99 -4.47 3.14
C ILE A 91 0.30 -5.74 2.62
N THR A 92 -0.91 -6.00 3.10
CA THR A 92 -1.70 -7.19 2.73
C THR A 92 -2.22 -7.08 1.30
N HIS A 93 -2.64 -8.19 0.70
CA HIS A 93 -3.29 -8.18 -0.62
C HIS A 93 -4.56 -7.29 -0.62
N ILE A 94 -5.32 -7.27 0.49
CA ILE A 94 -6.47 -6.38 0.69
C ILE A 94 -6.03 -4.90 0.67
N ASN A 95 -4.95 -4.56 1.36
CA ASN A 95 -4.44 -3.18 1.36
C ASN A 95 -4.00 -2.74 -0.05
N LYS A 96 -3.39 -3.64 -0.83
CA LYS A 96 -3.03 -3.35 -2.23
C LYS A 96 -4.28 -3.12 -3.07
N LEU A 97 -5.27 -4.01 -2.95
CA LEU A 97 -6.51 -3.94 -3.72
C LEU A 97 -7.30 -2.67 -3.40
N GLN A 98 -7.46 -2.30 -2.12
CA GLN A 98 -8.18 -1.07 -1.76
C GLN A 98 -7.49 0.17 -2.32
N MET A 99 -6.16 0.24 -2.26
CA MET A 99 -5.42 1.39 -2.81
C MET A 99 -5.65 1.52 -4.31
N CYS A 100 -5.56 0.39 -5.02
CA CYS A 100 -5.75 0.33 -6.46
C CYS A 100 -7.18 0.75 -6.85
N LEU A 101 -8.20 0.11 -6.26
CA LEU A 101 -9.59 0.40 -6.59
C LEU A 101 -9.99 1.83 -6.19
N ARG A 102 -9.58 2.30 -5.02
CA ARG A 102 -9.89 3.67 -4.59
C ARG A 102 -9.30 4.71 -5.56
N TRP A 103 -8.09 4.47 -6.06
CA TRP A 103 -7.44 5.33 -7.05
C TRP A 103 -8.14 5.26 -8.41
N LEU A 104 -8.47 4.06 -8.91
CA LEU A 104 -9.21 3.87 -10.17
C LEU A 104 -10.63 4.46 -10.13
N SER A 105 -11.26 4.50 -8.95
CA SER A 105 -12.53 5.19 -8.70
C SER A 105 -12.40 6.73 -8.69
N GLY A 106 -11.25 7.29 -9.02
CA GLY A 106 -10.99 8.73 -9.05
C GLY A 106 -10.48 9.32 -7.73
N GLY A 107 -9.97 8.49 -6.82
CA GLY A 107 -9.36 8.97 -5.58
C GLY A 107 -8.06 9.72 -5.81
N SER A 108 -7.84 10.79 -5.05
CA SER A 108 -6.56 11.50 -5.05
C SER A 108 -5.45 10.56 -4.60
N TYR A 109 -4.40 10.43 -5.41
CA TYR A 109 -3.22 9.65 -5.06
C TYR A 109 -2.64 10.04 -3.69
N HIS A 110 -2.57 11.35 -3.40
CA HIS A 110 -2.04 11.84 -2.13
C HIS A 110 -2.88 11.36 -0.96
N ASP A 111 -4.20 11.34 -1.09
CA ASP A 111 -5.12 10.95 -0.01
C ASP A 111 -5.06 9.45 0.22
N VAL A 112 -5.18 8.64 -0.85
CA VAL A 112 -5.18 7.18 -0.75
C VAL A 112 -3.87 6.67 -0.15
N ARG A 113 -2.73 7.18 -0.64
CA ARG A 113 -1.41 6.81 -0.12
C ARG A 113 -1.24 7.20 1.34
N THR A 114 -1.65 8.42 1.72
CA THR A 114 -1.49 8.93 3.08
C THR A 114 -2.39 8.18 4.05
N ASN A 115 -3.65 7.93 3.69
CA ASN A 115 -4.58 7.12 4.48
C ASN A 115 -4.11 5.67 4.64
N SER A 116 -3.42 5.13 3.64
CA SER A 116 -2.88 3.76 3.69
C SER A 116 -1.53 3.66 4.40
N GLY A 117 -0.92 4.78 4.76
CA GLY A 117 0.36 4.78 5.47
C GLY A 117 1.53 4.22 4.65
N VAL A 118 1.54 4.38 3.33
CA VAL A 118 2.61 3.79 2.49
C VAL A 118 3.47 4.86 1.82
N SER A 119 4.71 4.50 1.44
CA SER A 119 5.57 5.37 0.65
C SER A 119 5.03 5.54 -0.78
N VAL A 120 5.54 6.55 -1.49
CA VAL A 120 5.19 6.80 -2.90
C VAL A 120 5.47 5.56 -3.76
N ALA A 121 6.65 4.98 -3.57
CA ALA A 121 7.09 3.79 -4.30
C ALA A 121 6.22 2.56 -3.96
N ALA A 122 5.91 2.34 -2.68
CA ALA A 122 5.08 1.21 -2.26
C ALA A 122 3.65 1.29 -2.81
N PHE A 123 3.08 2.49 -2.92
CA PHE A 123 1.78 2.69 -3.53
C PHE A 123 1.75 2.28 -5.01
N TYR A 124 2.65 2.83 -5.83
CA TYR A 124 2.67 2.49 -7.26
C TYR A 124 3.05 1.03 -7.51
N ALA A 125 3.97 0.47 -6.71
CA ALA A 125 4.25 -0.96 -6.75
C ALA A 125 3.00 -1.82 -6.44
N SER A 126 2.19 -1.41 -5.47
CA SER A 126 0.93 -2.10 -5.13
C SER A 126 -0.09 -2.02 -6.26
N ILE A 127 -0.24 -0.86 -6.91
CA ILE A 127 -1.12 -0.72 -8.08
C ILE A 127 -0.67 -1.66 -9.20
N HIS A 128 0.62 -1.63 -9.56
CA HIS A 128 1.13 -2.49 -10.62
C HIS A 128 0.88 -3.97 -10.31
N GLN A 129 1.16 -4.40 -9.09
CA GLN A 129 0.89 -5.77 -8.66
C GLN A 129 -0.59 -6.16 -8.81
N VAL A 130 -1.53 -5.28 -8.43
CA VAL A 130 -2.97 -5.55 -8.56
C VAL A 130 -3.40 -5.58 -10.03
N VAL A 131 -2.96 -4.61 -10.84
CA VAL A 131 -3.31 -4.56 -12.27
C VAL A 131 -2.75 -5.77 -13.00
N ASP A 132 -1.49 -6.15 -12.74
CA ASP A 132 -0.86 -7.32 -13.34
C ASP A 132 -1.59 -8.60 -12.93
N ALA A 133 -1.98 -8.73 -11.66
CA ALA A 133 -2.77 -9.86 -11.17
C ALA A 133 -4.13 -9.96 -11.89
N ILE A 134 -4.83 -8.84 -12.08
CA ILE A 134 -6.11 -8.80 -12.82
C ILE A 134 -5.90 -9.21 -14.29
N ILE A 135 -4.85 -8.71 -14.94
CA ILE A 135 -4.57 -9.00 -16.36
C ILE A 135 -4.25 -10.48 -16.57
N VAL A 136 -3.49 -11.08 -15.66
CA VAL A 136 -3.06 -12.49 -15.75
C VAL A 136 -4.20 -13.45 -15.36
N HIS A 137 -5.13 -13.03 -14.50
CA HIS A 137 -6.21 -13.90 -14.04
C HIS A 137 -7.17 -14.27 -15.20
N PRO A 138 -7.32 -15.56 -15.54
CA PRO A 138 -8.09 -15.98 -16.73
C PRO A 138 -9.55 -15.55 -16.69
N ASP A 139 -10.19 -15.62 -15.52
CA ASP A 139 -11.61 -15.30 -15.38
C ASP A 139 -11.90 -13.79 -15.33
N LEU A 140 -10.87 -12.94 -15.16
CA LEU A 140 -11.02 -11.49 -15.10
C LEU A 140 -10.66 -10.81 -16.44
N GLN A 141 -10.30 -11.59 -17.46
CA GLN A 141 -9.96 -11.03 -18.76
C GLN A 141 -11.18 -10.38 -19.43
N LEU A 142 -11.01 -9.11 -19.82
CA LEU A 142 -12.04 -8.39 -20.56
C LEU A 142 -12.14 -8.94 -21.98
N HIS A 143 -13.21 -9.68 -22.25
CA HIS A 143 -13.56 -10.09 -23.61
C HIS A 143 -14.36 -9.00 -24.31
N PHE A 144 -13.67 -8.11 -25.03
CA PHE A 144 -14.33 -7.17 -25.92
C PHE A 144 -14.95 -7.92 -27.10
N SER A 145 -16.24 -7.66 -27.34
CA SER A 145 -16.91 -8.23 -28.51
C SER A 145 -16.22 -7.74 -29.79
N ARG A 146 -15.80 -8.68 -30.64
CA ARG A 146 -15.12 -8.39 -31.91
C ARG A 146 -16.07 -8.16 -33.09
N THR A 147 -17.38 -8.35 -32.89
CA THR A 147 -18.38 -8.18 -33.94
C THR A 147 -19.07 -6.83 -33.82
N LEU A 148 -19.24 -6.16 -34.96
CA LEU A 148 -19.88 -4.84 -35.04
C LEU A 148 -21.31 -4.87 -34.47
N THR A 149 -22.03 -5.98 -34.65
CA THR A 149 -23.38 -6.18 -34.12
C THR A 149 -23.41 -6.18 -32.59
N ALA A 150 -22.51 -6.94 -31.95
CA ALA A 150 -22.43 -7.00 -30.49
C ALA A 150 -21.96 -5.66 -29.90
N GLN A 151 -21.01 -4.99 -30.55
CA GLN A 151 -20.57 -3.65 -30.15
C GLN A 151 -21.71 -2.62 -30.24
N ARG A 152 -22.49 -2.64 -31.32
CA ARG A 152 -23.68 -1.78 -31.48
C ARG A 152 -24.75 -2.10 -30.44
N GLN A 153 -24.94 -3.36 -30.09
CA GLN A 153 -25.89 -3.76 -29.07
C GLN A 153 -25.46 -3.28 -27.68
N ALA A 154 -24.18 -3.44 -27.32
CA ALA A 154 -23.63 -2.88 -26.08
C ALA A 154 -23.82 -1.35 -26.02
N THR A 155 -23.51 -0.63 -27.11
CA THR A 155 -23.68 0.83 -27.21
C THR A 155 -25.13 1.27 -27.02
N LYS A 156 -26.10 0.54 -27.60
CA LYS A 156 -27.53 0.82 -27.40
C LYS A 156 -27.94 0.67 -25.94
N SER A 157 -27.44 -0.36 -25.25
CA SER A 157 -27.72 -0.55 -23.82
C SER A 157 -27.23 0.63 -22.97
N PHE A 158 -26.05 1.19 -23.27
CA PHE A 158 -25.55 2.38 -22.58
C PHE A 158 -26.40 3.63 -22.83
N LYS A 159 -26.87 3.84 -24.07
CA LYS A 159 -27.73 4.97 -24.42
C LYS A 159 -29.03 4.99 -23.61
N ASN A 160 -29.59 3.81 -23.34
CA ASN A 160 -30.81 3.69 -22.54
C ASN A 160 -30.60 4.04 -21.05
N LEU A 161 -29.37 3.89 -20.54
CA LEU A 161 -29.01 4.23 -19.16
C LEU A 161 -28.69 5.71 -18.96
N SER A 162 -28.25 6.42 -20.01
CA SER A 162 -27.89 7.84 -19.92
C SER A 162 -29.04 8.80 -20.23
N SER A 163 -30.20 8.28 -20.62
CA SER A 163 -31.35 9.07 -21.08
C SER A 163 -32.48 9.14 -20.03
N GLY A 164 -32.26 8.57 -18.84
CA GLY A 164 -33.13 8.72 -17.67
C GLY A 164 -32.49 9.63 -16.63
#